data_AF-A0A1X1N3R2-F1
#
_entry.id   AF-A0A1X1N3R2-F1
#
_cell.length_a   1.000
_cell.length_b   1.000
_cell.length_c   1.000
_cell.angle_alpha   90.00
_cell.angle_beta   90.00
_cell.angle_gamma   90.00
#
_symmetry.space_group_name_H-M   'P 1'
#
loop_
_entity.id
_entity.type
_entity.pdbx_description
1 polymer ?
#
loop_
_entity_poly.entity_id
_entity_poly.type
_entity_poly.pdbx_seq_one_letter_code
_entity_poly.pdbx_strand_id
1 'polypeptide(L)'
;MVLGYDTNERVVRAVLTGPVNASHAGIALLGRPRGEVRECVREHGLRVIDREAELVFPDDGFSAWTLRAGDDHLPTVALVVPGRSRCTPARKDVGSR
;
A
#
# COMPACT_ATOMS: atom_id res chain seq x y z
N MET A 1 -15.12 1.68 2.21
CA MET A 1 -13.79 2.32 2.15
C MET A 1 -13.66 3.22 3.34
N VAL A 2 -12.54 3.16 4.07
CA VAL A 2 -12.23 4.03 5.20
C VAL A 2 -11.03 4.89 4.81
N LEU A 3 -11.16 6.21 4.91
CA LEU A 3 -10.08 7.16 4.65
C LEU A 3 -9.53 7.68 5.98
N GLY A 4 -8.20 7.77 6.09
CA GLY A 4 -7.49 8.43 7.18
C GLY A 4 -6.79 9.68 6.66
N TYR A 5 -6.88 10.77 7.42
CA TYR A 5 -6.38 12.09 7.06
C TYR A 5 -5.27 12.54 8.03
N ASP A 6 -4.31 13.33 7.54
CA ASP A 6 -3.36 14.04 8.39
C ASP A 6 -3.95 15.35 8.95
N THR A 7 -3.16 16.06 9.75
CA THR A 7 -3.56 17.35 10.35
C THR A 7 -3.77 18.48 9.32
N ASN A 8 -3.41 18.26 8.05
CA ASN A 8 -3.61 19.20 6.94
C ASN A 8 -4.74 18.75 6.00
N GLU A 9 -5.63 17.86 6.47
CA GLU A 9 -6.74 17.28 5.70
C GLU A 9 -6.32 16.49 4.45
N ARG A 10 -5.06 16.01 4.40
CA ARG A 10 -4.59 15.18 3.29
C ARG A 10 -4.90 13.72 3.57
N VAL A 11 -5.43 13.00 2.57
CA VAL A 11 -5.62 11.54 2.68
C VAL A 11 -4.25 10.88 2.79
N VAL A 12 -3.96 10.28 3.95
CA VAL A 12 -2.71 9.57 4.25
C VAL A 12 -2.91 8.07 4.44
N ARG A 13 -4.16 7.60 4.35
CA ARG A 13 -4.51 6.18 4.42
C ARG A 13 -5.84 5.97 3.71
N ALA A 14 -5.92 4.92 2.91
CA ALA A 14 -7.19 4.37 2.45
C ALA A 14 -7.21 2.89 2.83
N VAL A 15 -8.36 2.39 3.29
CA VAL A 15 -8.60 0.96 3.52
C VAL A 15 -9.85 0.56 2.77
N LEU A 16 -9.72 -0.49 1.97
CA LEU A 16 -10.79 -1.09 1.22
C LEU A 16 -11.23 -2.37 1.96
N THR A 17 -12.41 -2.34 2.59
CA THR A 17 -12.94 -3.41 3.46
C THR A 17 -14.21 -4.08 2.91
N GLY A 18 -14.58 -3.81 1.66
CA GLY A 18 -15.74 -4.38 0.98
C GLY A 18 -15.35 -5.00 -0.37
N PRO A 19 -16.29 -5.56 -1.14
CA PRO A 19 -16.01 -6.09 -2.47
C PRO A 19 -15.67 -4.92 -3.41
N VAL A 20 -14.38 -4.62 -3.50
CA VAL A 20 -13.82 -3.62 -4.40
C VAL A 20 -12.73 -4.30 -5.21
N ASN A 21 -12.78 -4.14 -6.53
CA ASN A 21 -11.72 -4.60 -7.41
C ASN A 21 -10.51 -3.68 -7.21
N ALA A 22 -9.53 -4.15 -6.44
CA ALA A 22 -8.26 -3.47 -6.29
C ALA A 22 -7.18 -4.33 -6.94
N SER A 23 -6.55 -3.77 -7.97
CA SER A 23 -5.48 -4.42 -8.73
C SER A 23 -4.27 -3.51 -8.86
N HIS A 24 -3.09 -4.12 -8.92
CA HIS A 24 -1.83 -3.43 -9.20
C HIS A 24 -1.04 -4.22 -10.25
N ALA A 25 -0.55 -3.54 -11.29
CA ALA A 25 0.13 -4.18 -12.43
C ALA A 25 -0.64 -5.36 -13.06
N GLY A 26 -1.98 -5.28 -13.10
CA GLY A 26 -2.85 -6.35 -13.61
C GLY A 26 -3.13 -7.49 -12.61
N ILE A 27 -2.51 -7.46 -11.42
CA ILE A 27 -2.69 -8.45 -10.36
C ILE A 27 -3.83 -7.99 -9.45
N ALA A 28 -4.90 -8.76 -9.36
CA ALA A 28 -5.91 -8.56 -8.32
C ALA A 28 -5.29 -8.80 -6.94
N LEU A 29 -5.48 -7.86 -6.00
CA LEU A 29 -4.85 -7.91 -4.69
C LEU A 29 -5.83 -8.35 -3.59
N LEU A 30 -7.00 -7.73 -3.51
CA LEU A 30 -7.98 -8.04 -2.47
C LEU A 30 -8.70 -9.36 -2.71
N GLY A 31 -9.02 -10.06 -1.63
CA GLY A 31 -9.78 -11.32 -1.67
C GLY A 31 -8.98 -12.52 -2.18
N ARG A 32 -7.74 -12.33 -2.64
CA ARG A 32 -6.85 -13.41 -3.09
C ARG A 32 -5.94 -13.91 -1.98
N PRO A 33 -5.60 -15.21 -1.97
CA PRO A 33 -4.60 -15.76 -1.07
C PRO A 33 -3.29 -15.00 -1.14
N ARG A 34 -2.72 -14.72 0.02
CA ARG A 34 -1.43 -14.04 0.17
C ARG A 34 -0.32 -14.70 -0.64
N GLY A 35 -0.24 -16.03 -0.61
CA GLY A 35 0.75 -16.81 -1.34
C GLY A 35 0.68 -16.55 -2.84
N GLU A 36 -0.54 -16.61 -3.41
CA GLU A 36 -0.77 -16.34 -4.83
C GLU A 36 -0.42 -14.90 -5.21
N VAL A 37 -0.81 -13.91 -4.38
CA VAL A 37 -0.46 -12.51 -4.64
C VAL A 37 1.06 -12.35 -4.66
N ARG A 38 1.76 -12.91 -3.67
CA ARG A 38 3.22 -12.85 -3.58
C ARG A 38 3.91 -13.51 -4.78
N GLU A 39 3.40 -14.65 -5.25
CA GLU A 39 3.91 -15.34 -6.42
C GLU A 39 3.71 -14.52 -7.70
N CYS A 40 2.48 -14.06 -7.98
CA CYS A 40 2.20 -13.22 -9.14
C CYS A 40 3.06 -11.95 -9.14
N VAL A 41 3.25 -11.31 -7.99
CA VAL A 41 4.08 -10.11 -7.85
C VAL A 41 5.53 -10.39 -8.20
N ARG A 42 6.09 -11.52 -7.75
CA ARG A 42 7.44 -11.96 -8.13
C ARG A 42 7.57 -12.26 -9.61
N GLU A 43 6.58 -12.94 -10.20
CA GLU A 43 6.55 -13.25 -11.64
C GLU A 43 6.52 -11.98 -12.51
N HIS A 44 5.86 -10.92 -12.02
CA HIS A 44 5.81 -9.61 -12.69
C HIS A 44 7.06 -8.76 -12.42
N GLY A 45 8.08 -9.29 -11.74
CA GLY A 45 9.32 -8.58 -11.45
C GLY A 45 9.19 -7.43 -10.46
N LEU A 46 8.08 -7.39 -9.71
CA LEU A 46 7.84 -6.34 -8.72
C LEU A 46 8.57 -6.67 -7.43
N ARG A 47 9.13 -5.62 -6.81
CA ARG A 47 9.78 -5.75 -5.52
C ARG A 47 8.74 -5.82 -4.41
N VAL A 48 8.77 -6.90 -3.63
CA VAL A 48 7.91 -7.09 -2.45
C VAL A 48 8.72 -7.53 -1.24
N ILE A 49 8.42 -6.94 -0.09
CA ILE A 49 8.99 -7.34 1.20
C ILE A 49 7.91 -8.07 1.99
N ASP A 50 8.20 -9.32 2.36
CA ASP A 50 7.32 -10.15 3.17
C ASP A 50 7.54 -9.82 4.66
N ARG A 51 6.47 -9.41 5.35
CA ARG A 51 6.43 -9.09 6.78
C ARG A 51 5.28 -9.83 7.46
N GLU A 52 5.29 -9.82 8.79
CA GLU A 52 4.21 -10.41 9.58
C GLU A 52 2.83 -9.86 9.15
N ALA A 53 2.00 -10.73 8.56
CA ALA A 53 0.68 -10.40 8.01
C ALA A 53 0.65 -9.27 6.95
N GLU A 54 1.80 -8.87 6.39
CA GLU A 54 1.92 -7.73 5.46
C GLU A 54 2.82 -8.05 4.26
N LEU A 55 2.40 -7.68 3.05
CA LEU A 55 3.25 -7.59 1.86
C LEU A 55 3.48 -6.11 1.55
N VAL A 56 4.72 -5.65 1.63
CA VAL A 56 5.08 -4.24 1.38
C VAL A 56 5.57 -4.08 -0.06
N PHE A 57 5.00 -3.11 -0.75
CA PHE A 57 5.37 -2.67 -2.11
C PHE A 57 6.10 -1.32 -1.98
N PRO A 58 7.42 -1.32 -1.70
CA PRO A 58 8.14 -0.11 -1.32
C PRO A 58 8.22 0.92 -2.45
N ASP A 59 8.32 0.43 -3.69
CA ASP A 59 8.51 1.28 -4.87
C ASP A 59 7.18 1.95 -5.27
N ASP A 60 6.06 1.27 -5.02
CA ASP A 60 4.69 1.75 -5.28
C ASP A 60 4.04 2.47 -4.09
N GLY A 61 4.67 2.40 -2.91
CA GLY A 61 4.24 3.13 -1.73
C GLY A 61 2.91 2.63 -1.17
N PHE A 62 2.69 1.31 -1.12
CA PHE A 62 1.57 0.73 -0.39
C PHE A 62 1.93 -0.62 0.22
N SER A 63 1.05 -1.12 1.10
CA SER A 63 1.13 -2.45 1.68
C SER A 63 -0.19 -3.19 1.50
N ALA A 64 -0.14 -4.51 1.36
CA ALA A 64 -1.28 -5.40 1.37
C ALA A 64 -1.29 -6.25 2.65
N TRP A 65 -2.43 -6.33 3.34
CA TRP A 65 -2.54 -6.93 4.68
C TRP A 65 -3.45 -8.16 4.68
N THR A 66 -3.08 -9.17 5.46
CA THR A 66 -3.90 -10.36 5.77
C THR A 66 -4.41 -10.33 7.21
N LEU A 67 -5.35 -11.22 7.55
CA LEU A 67 -5.91 -11.30 8.91
C LEU A 67 -4.91 -11.83 9.95
N ARG A 68 -4.00 -12.71 9.55
CA ARG A 68 -2.94 -13.26 10.41
C ARG A 68 -1.68 -13.55 9.61
N ALA A 69 -0.56 -13.68 10.32
CA ALA A 69 0.72 -14.02 9.76
C ALA A 69 0.88 -15.53 9.53
N GLY A 70 1.79 -15.89 8.64
CA GLY A 70 2.22 -17.29 8.43
C GLY A 70 1.20 -18.20 7.73
N ASP A 71 0.05 -17.67 7.32
CA ASP A 71 -0.95 -18.41 6.55
C ASP A 71 -1.10 -17.79 5.15
N ASP A 72 -0.52 -18.47 4.16
CA ASP A 72 -0.52 -18.04 2.76
C ASP A 72 -1.88 -18.22 2.06
N HIS A 73 -2.80 -18.99 2.65
CA HIS A 73 -4.14 -19.21 2.10
C HIS A 73 -5.12 -18.12 2.53
N LEU A 74 -4.77 -17.29 3.53
CA LEU A 74 -5.63 -16.19 3.92
C LEU A 74 -5.76 -15.14 2.81
N PRO A 75 -6.96 -14.59 2.62
CA PRO A 75 -7.15 -13.51 1.68
C PRO A 75 -6.45 -12.24 2.17
N THR A 76 -5.95 -11.46 1.22
CA THR A 76 -5.63 -10.07 1.47
C THR A 76 -6.94 -9.32 1.74
N VAL A 77 -7.02 -8.63 2.88
CA VAL A 77 -8.23 -7.96 3.37
C VAL A 77 -8.14 -6.43 3.34
N ALA A 78 -6.95 -5.88 3.14
CA ALA A 78 -6.75 -4.45 3.07
C ALA A 78 -5.53 -4.08 2.20
N LEU A 79 -5.61 -2.91 1.59
CA LEU A 79 -4.48 -2.17 1.03
C LEU A 79 -4.30 -0.90 1.84
N VAL A 80 -3.07 -0.50 2.11
CA VAL A 80 -2.73 0.69 2.90
C VAL A 80 -1.67 1.49 2.17
N VAL A 81 -1.98 2.73 1.80
CA VAL A 81 -1.00 3.72 1.33
C VAL A 81 -0.53 4.50 2.54
N PRO A 82 0.76 4.49 2.93
CA PRO A 82 1.27 5.35 3.98
C PRO A 82 1.42 6.77 3.43
N GLY A 83 0.86 7.75 4.14
CA GLY A 83 1.07 9.16 3.81
C GLY A 83 2.55 9.50 3.81
N ARG A 84 3.10 9.84 2.65
CA ARG A 84 4.44 10.45 2.59
C ARG A 84 4.33 11.87 3.12
N SER A 85 4.70 12.10 4.37
CA SER A 85 4.96 13.44 4.89
C SER A 85 6.22 14.02 4.24
N ARG A 86 6.13 14.52 2.99
CA ARG A 86 7.11 15.46 2.43
C ARG A 86 6.45 16.44 1.47
N CYS A 87 5.81 17.47 2.01
CA CYS A 87 5.87 18.80 1.40
C CYS A 87 6.96 19.58 2.13
N THR A 88 8.18 19.58 1.61
CA THR A 88 9.10 20.67 1.96
C THR A 88 8.74 21.82 1.03
N PRO A 89 8.21 22.96 1.52
CA PRO A 89 8.00 24.11 0.65
C PRO A 89 9.36 24.55 0.10
N ALA A 90 9.43 24.81 -1.21
CA ALA A 90 10.63 25.36 -1.83
C ALA A 90 11.05 26.64 -1.09
N ARG A 91 12.29 26.68 -0.59
CA ARG A 91 12.90 27.91 -0.10
C ARG A 91 12.87 28.91 -1.26
N LYS A 92 12.09 29.99 -1.15
CA LYS A 92 12.35 31.17 -1.97
C LYS A 92 13.66 31.74 -1.47
N ASP A 93 14.72 31.62 -2.27
CA ASP A 93 15.89 32.47 -2.12
C ASP A 93 15.42 33.92 -2.29
N VAL A 94 15.24 34.60 -1.16
CA VAL A 94 15.16 36.06 -1.15
C VAL A 94 16.60 36.52 -1.38
N GLY A 95 16.93 36.75 -2.64
CA GLY A 95 18.08 37.56 -3.01
C GLY A 95 17.89 38.95 -2.44
N SER A 96 18.59 39.24 -1.35
CA SER A 96 18.76 40.62 -0.87
C SER A 96 19.73 41.32 -1.79
N ARG A 97 19.22 42.38 -2.42
CA ARG A 97 20.01 43.45 -3.05
C ARG A 97 20.71 44.29 -1.99
#